data_AF-A0A525CTP7-F1
#
_entry.id   AF-A0A525CTP7-F1
#
_cell.length_a   1.000
_cell.length_b   1.000
_cell.length_c   1.000
_cell.angle_alpha   90.00
_cell.angle_beta   90.00
_cell.angle_gamma   90.00
#
_symmetry.space_group_name_H-M   'P 1'
#
loop_
_entity.id
_entity.type
_entity.pdbx_description
1 polymer ?
#
loop_
_entity_poly.entity_id
_entity_poly.type
_entity_poly.pdbx_seq_one_letter_code
_entity_poly.pdbx_strand_id
1 'polypeptide(L)' 'MTRRVIVGITGASGAIYGIRLLEVLKTAGVETHLIISKAGAMTIGIETGYSMDAVTAMASVTHA' A
#
# COMPACT_ATOMS: atom_id res chain seq x y z
N MET A 1 -19.07 -5.79 -12.24
CA MET A 1 -17.64 -6.03 -12.51
C MET A 1 -16.85 -5.30 -11.44
N THR A 2 -16.15 -6.00 -10.55
CA THR A 2 -15.28 -5.36 -9.55
C THR A 2 -14.01 -4.89 -10.24
N ARG A 3 -13.67 -3.61 -10.11
CA ARG A 3 -12.46 -3.04 -10.70
C ARG A 3 -11.25 -3.47 -9.86
N ARG A 4 -10.15 -3.88 -10.50
CA ARG A 4 -8.94 -4.40 -9.85
C ARG A 4 -7.74 -3.53 -10.17
N VAL A 5 -6.91 -3.25 -9.18
CA VAL A 5 -5.68 -2.46 -9.33
C VAL A 5 -4.54 -3.11 -8.55
N ILE A 6 -3.37 -3.22 -9.20
CA ILE A 6 -2.12 -3.60 -8.52
C ILE A 6 -1.45 -2.32 -8.04
N VAL A 7 -1.06 -2.29 -6.77
CA VAL A 7 -0.35 -1.17 -6.13
C VAL A 7 1.03 -1.66 -5.70
N GLY A 8 2.07 -1.09 -6.29
CA GLY A 8 3.46 -1.32 -5.88
C GLY A 8 3.98 -0.15 -5.05
N ILE A 9 4.46 -0.42 -3.83
CA ILE A 9 5.18 0.56 -3.01
C ILE A 9 6.66 0.17 -2.97
N THR A 10 7.52 1.03 -3.50
CA THR A 10 8.98 0.82 -3.57
C THR A 10 9.71 1.81 -2.66
N GLY A 11 11.04 1.74 -2.61
CA GLY A 11 11.87 2.55 -1.69
C GLY A 11 12.15 3.98 -2.12
N ALA A 12 11.24 4.60 -2.88
CA ALA A 12 11.31 6.02 -3.16
C ALA A 12 10.65 6.80 -2.01
N SER A 13 11.07 8.06 -1.81
CA SER A 13 10.40 8.95 -0.87
C SER A 13 8.94 9.20 -1.26
N GLY A 14 8.09 9.48 -0.29
CA GLY A 14 6.66 9.71 -0.48
C GLY A 14 5.82 8.46 -0.23
N ALA A 15 6.24 7.60 0.71
CA ALA A 15 5.48 6.39 1.07
C ALA A 15 4.02 6.70 1.45
N ILE A 16 3.77 7.90 2.02
CA ILE A 16 2.43 8.37 2.38
C ILE A 16 1.45 8.42 1.20
N TYR A 17 1.92 8.65 -0.03
CA TYR A 17 1.06 8.66 -1.21
C TYR A 17 0.54 7.26 -1.55
N GLY A 18 1.39 6.24 -1.42
CA GLY A 18 1.00 4.84 -1.61
C GLY A 18 -0.02 4.40 -0.56
N ILE A 19 0.20 4.78 0.71
CA ILE A 19 -0.73 4.50 1.81
C ILE A 19 -2.08 5.19 1.56
N ARG A 20 -2.07 6.49 1.26
CA ARG A 20 -3.30 7.24 1.00
C ARG A 20 -4.06 6.71 -0.22
N LEU A 21 -3.36 6.24 -1.24
CA LEU A 21 -3.97 5.59 -2.41
C LEU A 21 -4.74 4.32 -2.01
N LEU A 22 -4.17 3.47 -1.15
CA LEU A 22 -4.85 2.26 -0.66
C LEU A 22 -6.15 2.60 0.09
N GLU A 23 -6.13 3.60 0.97
CA GLU A 23 -7.31 4.06 1.71
C GLU A 23 -8.44 4.53 0.78
N VAL A 24 -8.09 5.33 -0.23
CA VAL A 24 -9.06 5.87 -1.18
C VAL A 24 -9.62 4.77 -2.07
N LEU A 25 -8.78 3.85 -2.57
CA LEU A 25 -9.23 2.72 -3.38
C LEU A 25 -10.16 1.77 -2.60
N LYS A 26 -9.86 1.52 -1.32
CA LYS A 26 -10.73 0.77 -0.42
C LYS A 26 -12.10 1.43 -0.27
N THR A 27 -12.12 2.75 -0.06
CA THR A 27 -13.37 3.54 0.05
C THR A 27 -14.15 3.54 -1.26
N ALA A 28 -13.46 3.50 -2.41
CA ALA A 28 -14.07 3.42 -3.73
C ALA A 28 -14.54 2.00 -4.13
N GLY A 29 -14.40 1.00 -3.26
CA GLY A 29 -14.79 -0.38 -3.55
C GLY A 29 -13.94 -1.06 -4.62
N VAL A 30 -12.69 -0.61 -4.81
CA VAL A 30 -11.72 -1.21 -5.74
C VAL A 30 -10.95 -2.31 -5.03
N GLU A 31 -10.87 -3.48 -5.64
CA GLU A 31 -10.05 -4.59 -5.14
C GLU A 31 -8.57 -4.30 -5.42
N THR A 32 -7.75 -4.25 -4.37
CA THR A 32 -6.34 -3.90 -4.46
C THR A 32 -5.44 -5.09 -4.20
N HIS A 33 -4.45 -5.27 -5.07
CA HIS A 33 -3.37 -6.24 -4.90
C HIS A 33 -2.07 -5.48 -4.61
N LEU A 34 -1.60 -5.56 -3.37
CA LEU A 34 -0.45 -4.81 -2.88
C LEU A 34 0.83 -5.64 -2.99
N ILE A 35 1.89 -4.99 -3.47
CA ILE A 35 3.27 -5.48 -3.48
C ILE A 35 4.14 -4.42 -2.82
N ILE A 36 4.95 -4.81 -1.83
CA ILE A 36 5.88 -3.88 -1.18
C ILE A 36 7.29 -4.48 -1.23
N SER A 37 8.25 -3.73 -1.77
CA SER A 37 9.65 -4.16 -1.73
C SER A 37 10.24 -3.96 -0.34
N LYS A 38 11.33 -4.67 0.00
CA LYS A 38 12.06 -4.45 1.27
C LYS A 38 12.44 -2.97 1.48
N ALA A 39 12.84 -2.28 0.41
CA ALA A 39 13.15 -0.85 0.47
C ALA A 39 11.90 0.02 0.70
N GLY A 40 10.76 -0.32 0.09
CA GLY A 40 9.48 0.34 0.37
C GLY A 40 9.04 0.17 1.81
N ALA A 41 9.21 -1.03 2.37
CA ALA A 41 8.90 -1.32 3.76
C ALA A 41 9.74 -0.49 4.75
N MET A 42 11.05 -0.34 4.47
CA MET A 42 11.91 0.56 5.25
C MET A 42 11.47 2.02 5.13
N THR A 43 11.14 2.47 3.92
CA THR A 43 10.72 3.87 3.67
C THR A 43 9.42 4.20 4.41
N ILE A 44 8.44 3.28 4.44
CA ILE A 44 7.20 3.43 5.22
C ILE A 44 7.51 3.69 6.70
N GLY A 45 8.41 2.89 7.29
CA GLY A 45 8.78 3.04 8.70
C GLY A 45 9.65 4.27 9.00
N ILE A 46 10.40 4.76 8.03
CA ILE A 46 11.23 5.98 8.17
C ILE A 46 10.38 7.24 8.04
N GLU A 47 9.48 7.31 7.06
CA GLU A 47 8.77 8.54 6.71
C GLU A 47 7.42 8.69 7.41
N THR A 48 6.86 7.61 7.95
CA THR A 48 5.48 7.60 8.46
C THR A 48 5.36 6.93 9.83
N GLY A 49 4.22 7.12 10.48
CA GLY A 49 3.89 6.39 11.72
C GLY A 49 3.24 5.03 11.50
N TYR A 50 3.17 4.54 10.26
CA TYR A 50 2.51 3.27 9.94
C TYR A 50 3.46 2.08 10.10
N SER A 51 2.94 0.99 10.67
CA SER A 51 3.59 -0.31 10.60
C SER A 51 3.31 -0.98 9.26
N MET A 52 4.15 -1.93 8.87
CA MET A 52 3.92 -2.74 7.67
C MET A 52 2.58 -3.46 7.70
N ASP A 53 2.21 -4.04 8.86
CA ASP A 53 0.94 -4.74 9.04
C ASP A 53 -0.26 -3.80 8.89
N ALA A 54 -0.13 -2.55 9.35
CA ALA A 54 -1.18 -1.55 9.18
C ALA A 54 -1.40 -1.22 7.70
N VAL A 55 -0.32 -1.10 6.91
CA VAL A 55 -0.42 -0.82 5.47
C VAL A 55 -0.97 -2.01 4.69
N THR A 56 -0.51 -3.23 4.98
CA THR A 56 -0.99 -4.44 4.27
C THR A 56 -2.47 -4.72 4.55
N ALA A 57 -2.96 -4.42 5.75
CA ALA A 57 -4.39 -4.52 6.11
C ALA A 57 -5.29 -3.53 5.34
N MET A 58 -4.73 -2.55 4.64
CA MET A 58 -5.49 -1.64 3.77
C MET A 58 -5.80 -2.25 2.40
N ALA A 59 -5.05 -3.28 1.98
CA ALA A 59 -5.21 -3.93 0.69
C ALA A 59 -6.18 -5.13 0.75
N SER A 60 -6.76 -5.51 -0.39
CA SER A 60 -7.59 -6.72 -0.49
C SER A 60 -6.75 -8.00 -0.53
N VAL A 61 -5.59 -7.94 -1.20
CA VAL A 61 -4.63 -9.04 -1.34
C VAL A 61 -3.22 -8.48 -1.20
N THR A 62 -2.34 -9.19 -0.50
CA THR A 62 -0.92 -8.83 -0.38
C THR A 62 -0.05 -9.95 -0.97
N HIS A 63 0.98 -9.60 -1.72
CA HIS A 63 1.97 -10.53 -2.29
C HIS A 63 3.36 -10.31 -1.67
N ALA A 64 4.16 -11.38 -1.66
CA ALA A 64 5.53 -11.40 -1.12
C ALA A 64 6.57 -11.02 -2.18
#